data_AF-A0A0F5K2I5-F1
#
_entry.id   AF-A0A0F5K2I5-F1
#
_cell.length_a   1.000
_cell.length_b   1.000
_cell.length_c   1.000
_cell.angle_alpha   90.00
_cell.angle_beta   90.00
_cell.angle_gamma   90.00
#
_symmetry.space_group_name_H-M   'P 1'
#
loop_
_entity.id
_entity.type
_entity.pdbx_description
1 polymer ?
#
loop_
_entity_poly.entity_id
_entity_poly.type
_entity_poly.pdbx_seq_one_letter_code
_entity_poly.pdbx_strand_id
1 'polypeptide(L)'
;MTTSTTSESRNGVGQTTIDLLSAALQVDAAALHAVWSVESARASFQADGRPTILFERHIFWRRLVAYGTDPQIHAAREPGLVSRAPGEYGSAASQHARLARAENIHRAAARESASWGAFQIMGFHWRALGYDSIDTFVDAMYRDEAAHFDALARFLRLDPRLLPALRAQNWSTFAFAYNGPAYRKNRYDEKLAHAYQQFKATTESLSSGGAPQQGFKIV
;
A
#
# COMPACT_ATOMS: atom_id res chain seq x y z
N MET A 1 -1.62 4.02 -36.57
CA MET A 1 -0.85 3.20 -35.60
C MET A 1 -1.57 3.28 -34.27
N THR A 2 -2.18 2.16 -33.89
CA THR A 2 -3.08 1.99 -32.75
C THR A 2 -2.31 1.98 -31.43
N THR A 3 -2.61 2.92 -30.54
CA THR A 3 -2.18 2.90 -29.14
C THR A 3 -3.23 2.19 -28.31
N SER A 4 -3.05 0.89 -28.09
CA SER A 4 -3.85 0.08 -27.16
C SER A 4 -2.93 -0.98 -26.55
N THR A 5 -2.17 -0.60 -25.52
CA THR A 5 -1.24 -1.55 -24.86
C THR A 5 -1.02 -1.24 -23.36
N THR A 6 -1.91 -0.48 -22.72
CA THR A 6 -1.74 -0.09 -21.31
C THR A 6 -2.73 -0.77 -20.35
N SER A 7 -3.86 -1.30 -20.84
CA SER A 7 -4.84 -2.00 -19.97
C SER A 7 -4.62 -3.51 -19.89
N GLU A 8 -4.00 -4.15 -20.88
CA GLU A 8 -3.79 -5.61 -20.88
C GLU A 8 -2.61 -6.04 -20.00
N SER A 9 -1.58 -5.20 -19.83
CA SER A 9 -0.37 -5.57 -19.08
C SER A 9 -0.54 -5.52 -17.55
N ARG A 10 -1.39 -4.63 -17.02
CA ARG A 10 -1.74 -4.59 -15.59
C ARG A 10 -2.58 -5.78 -15.14
N ASN A 11 -3.37 -6.36 -16.05
CA ASN A 11 -4.27 -7.45 -15.71
C ASN A 11 -3.56 -8.82 -15.65
N GLY A 12 -2.53 -9.07 -16.47
CA GLY A 12 -1.87 -10.38 -16.50
C GLY A 12 -0.97 -10.67 -15.28
N VAL A 13 -0.07 -9.73 -14.95
CA VAL A 13 0.90 -9.89 -13.86
C VAL A 13 0.22 -9.78 -12.50
N GLY A 14 -0.72 -8.83 -12.36
CA GLY A 14 -1.50 -8.64 -11.13
C GLY A 14 -2.35 -9.86 -10.79
N GLN A 15 -3.07 -10.42 -11.79
CA GLN A 15 -3.92 -11.60 -11.57
C GLN A 15 -3.09 -12.83 -11.18
N THR A 16 -2.01 -13.12 -11.90
CA THR A 16 -1.14 -14.27 -11.59
C THR A 16 -0.55 -14.16 -10.18
N THR A 17 -0.14 -12.95 -9.79
CA THR A 17 0.41 -12.71 -8.44
C THR A 17 -0.67 -12.90 -7.36
N ILE A 18 -1.89 -12.41 -7.61
CA ILE A 18 -3.01 -12.57 -6.69
C ILE A 18 -3.40 -14.05 -6.53
N ASP A 19 -3.44 -14.82 -7.60
CA ASP A 19 -3.80 -16.24 -7.54
C ASP A 19 -2.78 -17.03 -6.73
N LEU A 20 -1.48 -16.75 -6.91
CA LEU A 20 -0.40 -17.36 -6.12
C LEU A 20 -0.49 -16.97 -4.65
N LEU A 21 -0.74 -15.69 -4.34
CA LEU A 21 -0.90 -15.23 -2.96
C LEU A 21 -2.16 -15.80 -2.32
N SER A 22 -3.27 -15.86 -3.06
CA SER A 22 -4.54 -16.45 -2.64
C SER A 22 -4.33 -17.88 -2.17
N ALA A 23 -3.66 -18.71 -3.00
CA ALA A 23 -3.32 -20.08 -2.65
C ALA A 23 -2.39 -20.15 -1.43
N ALA A 24 -1.32 -19.36 -1.39
CA ALA A 24 -0.32 -19.39 -0.31
C ALA A 24 -0.86 -18.88 1.03
N LEU A 25 -1.81 -17.95 1.01
CA LEU A 25 -2.41 -17.34 2.19
C LEU A 25 -3.75 -17.99 2.55
N GLN A 26 -4.31 -18.85 1.70
CA GLN A 26 -5.66 -19.40 1.85
C GLN A 26 -6.71 -18.30 2.05
N VAL A 27 -6.59 -17.24 1.25
CA VAL A 27 -7.47 -16.07 1.25
C VAL A 27 -8.17 -16.04 -0.09
N ASP A 28 -9.46 -15.70 -0.13
CA ASP A 28 -10.18 -15.52 -1.38
C ASP A 28 -9.47 -14.48 -2.29
N ALA A 29 -9.25 -14.81 -3.57
CA ALA A 29 -8.60 -13.91 -4.52
C ALA A 29 -9.35 -12.56 -4.62
N ALA A 30 -10.68 -12.57 -4.56
CA ALA A 30 -11.49 -11.35 -4.56
C ALA A 30 -11.23 -10.48 -3.32
N ALA A 31 -10.87 -11.08 -2.17
CA ALA A 31 -10.49 -10.33 -0.98
C ALA A 31 -9.13 -9.64 -1.14
N LEU A 32 -8.17 -10.31 -1.78
CA LEU A 32 -6.88 -9.68 -2.14
C LEU A 32 -7.06 -8.57 -3.18
N HIS A 33 -7.91 -8.76 -4.18
CA HIS A 33 -8.29 -7.70 -5.12
C HIS A 33 -8.98 -6.52 -4.42
N ALA A 34 -9.83 -6.78 -3.43
CA ALA A 34 -10.48 -5.72 -2.65
C ALA A 34 -9.46 -4.89 -1.88
N VAL A 35 -8.51 -5.53 -1.19
CA VAL A 35 -7.41 -4.85 -0.50
C VAL A 35 -6.58 -4.05 -1.49
N TRP A 36 -6.20 -4.65 -2.62
CA TRP A 36 -5.43 -3.95 -3.65
C TRP A 36 -6.19 -2.74 -4.17
N SER A 37 -7.45 -2.88 -4.57
CA SER A 37 -8.25 -1.78 -5.10
C SER A 37 -8.46 -0.64 -4.12
N VAL A 38 -8.61 -0.92 -2.82
CA VAL A 38 -8.86 0.11 -1.80
C VAL A 38 -7.56 0.80 -1.38
N GLU A 39 -6.48 0.05 -1.21
CA GLU A 39 -5.19 0.58 -0.76
C GLU A 39 -4.40 1.22 -1.92
N SER A 40 -4.54 0.69 -3.14
CA SER A 40 -3.90 1.21 -4.36
C SER A 40 -4.80 2.17 -5.14
N ALA A 41 -5.65 2.95 -4.45
CA ALA A 41 -6.36 4.08 -5.09
C ALA A 41 -5.37 5.04 -5.81
N ARG A 42 -4.09 4.99 -5.41
CA ARG A 42 -2.95 5.55 -6.15
C ARG A 42 -2.20 4.42 -6.86
N ALA A 43 -1.71 4.68 -8.07
CA ALA A 43 -0.88 3.73 -8.81
C ALA A 43 0.32 3.27 -7.97
N SER A 44 0.75 2.01 -8.11
CA SER A 44 1.91 1.43 -7.42
C SER A 44 3.20 2.22 -7.66
N PHE A 45 3.31 2.77 -8.87
CA PHE A 45 4.40 3.62 -9.33
C PHE A 45 3.89 4.97 -9.84
N GLN A 46 4.69 6.01 -9.66
CA GLN A 46 4.53 7.32 -10.28
C GLN A 46 4.91 7.25 -11.76
N ALA A 47 4.57 8.31 -12.51
CA ALA A 47 4.83 8.38 -13.96
C ALA A 47 6.33 8.31 -14.32
N ASP A 48 7.22 8.65 -13.37
CA ASP A 48 8.67 8.58 -13.51
C ASP A 48 9.26 7.23 -13.07
N GLY A 49 8.41 6.23 -12.78
CA GLY A 49 8.82 4.89 -12.39
C GLY A 49 9.19 4.72 -10.91
N ARG A 50 9.18 5.79 -10.10
CA ARG A 50 9.40 5.66 -8.65
C ARG A 50 8.17 5.06 -7.97
N PRO A 51 8.30 4.25 -6.90
CA PRO A 51 7.15 3.77 -6.17
C PRO A 51 6.36 4.92 -5.57
N THR A 52 5.05 4.78 -5.51
CA THR A 52 4.21 5.73 -4.77
C THR A 52 4.57 5.65 -3.29
N ILE A 53 4.83 6.81 -2.68
CA ILE A 53 5.11 6.90 -1.25
C ILE A 53 4.23 7.95 -0.58
N LEU A 54 4.09 7.85 0.74
CA LEU A 54 3.63 8.94 1.60
C LEU A 54 4.63 9.09 2.74
N PHE A 55 5.23 10.27 2.86
CA PHE A 55 6.19 10.56 3.92
C PHE A 55 5.47 11.13 5.15
N GLU A 56 5.63 10.45 6.29
CA GLU A 56 4.96 10.73 7.55
C GLU A 56 5.89 11.49 8.52
N ARG A 57 5.76 12.83 8.57
CA ARG A 57 6.62 13.70 9.40
C ARG A 57 6.65 13.34 10.89
N HIS A 58 5.53 12.81 11.39
CA HIS A 58 5.37 12.39 12.77
C HIS A 58 6.01 11.03 13.07
N ILE A 59 6.09 10.17 12.06
CA ILE A 59 6.90 8.95 12.15
C ILE A 59 8.38 9.32 12.07
N PHE A 60 8.76 10.29 11.23
CA PHE A 60 10.15 10.74 11.15
C PHE A 60 10.67 11.30 12.47
N TRP A 61 9.87 12.12 13.16
CA TRP A 61 10.15 12.51 14.54
C TRP A 61 10.47 11.30 15.43
N ARG A 62 9.59 10.28 15.44
CA ARG A 62 9.74 9.09 16.27
C ARG A 62 10.98 8.27 15.89
N ARG A 63 11.29 8.17 14.60
CA ARG A 63 12.44 7.43 14.09
C ARG A 63 13.75 8.14 14.43
N LEU A 64 13.83 9.47 14.31
CA LEU A 64 14.99 10.24 14.76
C LEU A 64 15.30 9.97 16.24
N VAL A 65 14.28 10.03 17.10
CA VAL A 65 14.42 9.68 18.54
C VAL A 65 14.91 8.25 18.72
N ALA A 66 14.37 7.29 17.96
CA ALA A 66 14.79 5.89 18.04
C ALA A 66 16.26 5.66 17.61
N TYR A 67 16.81 6.52 16.76
CA TYR A 67 18.23 6.53 16.38
C TYR A 67 19.09 7.46 17.25
N GLY A 68 18.54 8.06 18.32
CA GLY A 68 19.27 8.97 19.19
C GLY A 68 19.59 10.33 18.56
N THR A 69 18.94 10.69 17.45
CA THR A 69 19.03 12.02 16.86
C THR A 69 17.93 12.91 17.45
N ASP A 70 18.30 14.08 17.98
CA ASP A 70 17.32 15.02 18.54
C ASP A 70 16.48 15.67 17.42
N PRO A 71 15.19 15.33 17.29
CA PRO A 71 14.34 15.91 16.25
C PRO A 71 14.08 17.42 16.47
N GLN A 72 14.24 17.95 17.68
CA GLN A 72 13.95 19.35 18.00
C GLN A 72 14.84 20.31 17.20
N ILE A 73 16.09 19.92 16.96
CA ILE A 73 17.07 20.70 16.17
C ILE A 73 16.58 20.93 14.73
N HIS A 74 15.86 19.95 14.19
CA HIS A 74 15.37 19.98 12.80
C HIS A 74 13.96 20.54 12.70
N ALA A 75 13.11 20.31 13.70
CA ALA A 75 11.70 20.73 13.70
C ALA A 75 11.51 22.24 13.52
N ALA A 76 12.39 23.07 14.08
CA ALA A 76 12.34 24.52 13.91
C ALA A 76 12.69 24.97 12.48
N ARG A 77 13.58 24.23 11.79
CA ARG A 77 14.06 24.55 10.43
C ARG A 77 13.17 23.95 9.35
N GLU A 78 12.64 22.75 9.60
CA GLU A 78 11.86 21.97 8.64
C GLU A 78 10.58 21.39 9.27
N PRO A 79 9.63 22.23 9.75
CA PRO A 79 8.40 21.77 10.43
C PRO A 79 7.48 20.93 9.52
N GLY A 80 7.61 21.08 8.20
CA GLY A 80 6.93 20.23 7.22
C GLY A 80 7.50 18.80 7.10
N LEU A 81 8.70 18.55 7.61
CA LEU A 81 9.35 17.23 7.62
C LEU A 81 9.45 16.62 9.01
N VAL A 82 9.62 17.42 10.05
CA VAL A 82 9.80 16.95 11.43
C VAL A 82 8.78 17.65 12.33
N SER A 83 7.79 16.90 12.79
CA SER A 83 6.76 17.40 13.70
C SER A 83 6.20 16.25 14.52
N ARG A 84 5.73 16.51 15.75
CA ARG A 84 4.98 15.51 16.52
C ARG A 84 3.57 15.28 15.96
N ALA A 85 3.02 16.26 15.25
CA ALA A 85 1.68 16.19 14.69
C ALA A 85 1.69 15.54 13.30
N PRO A 86 0.71 14.67 12.98
CA PRO A 86 0.51 14.20 11.62
C PRO A 86 0.07 15.35 10.69
N GLY A 87 -0.09 15.06 9.40
CA GLY A 87 -0.57 16.02 8.40
C GLY A 87 0.53 16.80 7.67
N GLU A 88 0.10 17.84 6.94
CA GLU A 88 0.94 18.67 6.05
C GLU A 88 1.76 17.83 5.06
N TYR A 89 1.12 16.80 4.51
CA TYR A 89 1.79 15.86 3.62
C TYR A 89 2.22 16.52 2.31
N GLY A 90 1.52 17.55 1.84
CA GLY A 90 1.71 18.09 0.50
C GLY A 90 1.11 17.17 -0.58
N SER A 91 1.48 17.39 -1.83
CA SER A 91 0.96 16.60 -2.96
C SER A 91 1.66 15.25 -3.10
N ALA A 92 1.06 14.31 -3.84
CA ALA A 92 1.72 13.04 -4.16
C ALA A 92 3.05 13.25 -4.91
N ALA A 93 3.11 14.25 -5.80
CA ALA A 93 4.31 14.59 -6.56
C ALA A 93 5.46 15.12 -5.69
N SER A 94 5.17 15.71 -4.53
CA SER A 94 6.21 16.25 -3.65
C SER A 94 6.82 15.23 -2.71
N GLN A 95 6.25 14.03 -2.57
CA GLN A 95 6.64 13.09 -1.51
C GLN A 95 8.09 12.63 -1.62
N HIS A 96 8.57 12.33 -2.83
CA HIS A 96 9.98 11.94 -3.03
C HIS A 96 10.95 13.09 -2.75
N ALA A 97 10.57 14.33 -3.07
CA ALA A 97 11.39 15.49 -2.71
C ALA A 97 11.43 15.72 -1.19
N ARG A 98 10.31 15.48 -0.49
CA ARG A 98 10.25 15.49 0.98
C ARG A 98 11.14 14.40 1.58
N LEU A 99 11.05 13.18 1.05
CA LEU A 99 11.89 12.06 1.47
C LEU A 99 13.37 12.39 1.29
N ALA A 100 13.78 12.86 0.11
CA ALA A 100 15.18 13.20 -0.17
C ALA A 100 15.74 14.26 0.80
N ARG A 101 14.94 15.27 1.15
CA ARG A 101 15.32 16.26 2.18
C ARG A 101 15.47 15.62 3.57
N ALA A 102 14.55 14.73 3.95
CA ALA A 102 14.63 14.00 5.21
C ALA A 102 15.83 13.03 5.25
N GLU A 103 16.22 12.44 4.11
CA GLU A 103 17.39 11.58 4.01
C GLU A 103 18.70 12.34 4.27
N ASN A 104 18.77 13.63 3.95
CA ASN A 104 19.89 14.50 4.30
C ASN A 104 20.03 14.74 5.82
N ILE A 105 18.94 14.59 6.57
CA ILE A 105 18.97 14.65 8.03
C ILE A 105 19.38 13.28 8.59
N HIS A 106 18.66 12.23 8.20
CA HIS A 106 18.96 10.86 8.62
C HIS A 106 18.32 9.83 7.67
N ARG A 107 19.12 9.25 6.77
CA ARG A 107 18.67 8.33 5.70
C ARG A 107 17.78 7.17 6.16
N ALA A 108 18.24 6.35 7.11
CA ALA A 108 17.46 5.18 7.54
C ALA A 108 16.13 5.57 8.20
N ALA A 109 16.17 6.50 9.17
CA ALA A 109 14.97 7.08 9.78
C ALA A 109 13.99 7.65 8.75
N ALA A 110 14.47 8.36 7.73
CA ALA A 110 13.63 8.95 6.69
C ALA A 110 12.89 7.88 5.89
N ARG A 111 13.60 6.86 5.40
CA ARG A 111 13.03 5.74 4.64
C ARG A 111 12.04 4.90 5.46
N GLU A 112 12.35 4.69 6.73
CA GLU A 112 11.45 4.03 7.68
C GLU A 112 10.15 4.82 7.92
N SER A 113 10.17 6.12 7.66
CA SER A 113 9.07 7.04 7.90
C SER A 113 8.19 7.30 6.69
N ALA A 114 8.41 6.59 5.59
CA ALA A 114 7.51 6.56 4.46
C ALA A 114 6.75 5.23 4.39
N SER A 115 5.51 5.29 3.91
CA SER A 115 4.81 4.13 3.36
C SER A 115 5.15 3.98 1.88
N TRP A 116 5.19 2.74 1.38
CA TRP A 116 5.72 2.43 0.06
C TRP A 116 4.79 1.56 -0.78
N GLY A 117 4.78 1.83 -2.09
CA GLY A 117 4.17 1.00 -3.12
C GLY A 117 2.65 0.93 -3.06
N ALA A 118 2.10 -0.07 -3.74
CA ALA A 118 0.65 -0.27 -3.92
C ALA A 118 -0.12 -0.37 -2.60
N PHE A 119 0.49 -0.99 -1.58
CA PHE A 119 -0.16 -1.32 -0.32
C PHE A 119 0.21 -0.38 0.82
N GLN A 120 1.03 0.64 0.54
CA GLN A 120 1.45 1.64 1.50
C GLN A 120 2.01 1.03 2.81
N ILE A 121 2.83 -0.01 2.69
CA ILE A 121 3.48 -0.64 3.86
C ILE A 121 4.56 0.31 4.39
N MET A 122 4.52 0.58 5.70
CA MET A 122 5.48 1.49 6.35
C MET A 122 6.88 0.89 6.39
N GLY A 123 7.88 1.70 6.02
CA GLY A 123 9.27 1.29 5.95
C GLY A 123 9.83 0.78 7.28
N PHE A 124 9.39 1.32 8.43
CA PHE A 124 9.86 0.86 9.75
C PHE A 124 9.54 -0.63 10.04
N HIS A 125 8.69 -1.28 9.24
CA HIS A 125 8.44 -2.72 9.35
C HIS A 125 9.52 -3.60 8.71
N TRP A 126 10.48 -3.04 7.95
CA TRP A 126 11.46 -3.82 7.16
C TRP A 126 12.05 -5.02 7.91
N ARG A 127 12.47 -4.82 9.17
CA ARG A 127 13.09 -5.88 9.98
C ARG A 127 12.09 -6.97 10.37
N ALA A 128 10.88 -6.57 10.76
CA ALA A 128 9.82 -7.49 11.13
C ALA A 128 9.27 -8.27 9.92
N LEU A 129 9.40 -7.69 8.72
CA LEU A 129 9.08 -8.35 7.45
C LEU A 129 10.23 -9.24 6.94
N GLY A 130 11.36 -9.29 7.65
CA GLY A 130 12.50 -10.15 7.31
C GLY A 130 13.36 -9.64 6.15
N TYR A 131 13.41 -8.32 5.92
CA TYR A 131 14.44 -7.72 5.08
C TYR A 131 15.72 -7.49 5.90
N ASP A 132 16.88 -7.53 5.24
CA ASP A 132 18.18 -7.35 5.91
C ASP A 132 18.42 -5.89 6.34
N SER A 133 17.83 -4.94 5.62
CA SER A 133 17.91 -3.52 5.92
C SER A 133 16.71 -2.76 5.37
N ILE A 134 16.54 -1.51 5.81
CA ILE A 134 15.59 -0.59 5.19
C ILE A 134 15.89 -0.35 3.71
N ASP A 135 17.17 -0.35 3.31
CA ASP A 135 17.56 -0.15 1.91
C ASP A 135 17.10 -1.33 1.06
N THR A 136 17.29 -2.56 1.54
CA THR A 136 16.80 -3.78 0.87
C THR A 136 15.28 -3.77 0.70
N PHE A 137 14.55 -3.27 1.70
CA PHE A 137 13.10 -3.08 1.59
C PHE A 137 12.75 -2.03 0.52
N VAL A 138 13.41 -0.87 0.54
CA VAL A 138 13.18 0.19 -0.45
C VAL A 138 13.51 -0.30 -1.86
N ASP A 139 14.63 -0.97 -2.07
CA ASP A 139 15.04 -1.53 -3.36
C ASP A 139 13.99 -2.53 -3.89
N ALA A 140 13.41 -3.35 -3.00
CA ALA A 140 12.28 -4.21 -3.38
C ALA A 140 11.07 -3.40 -3.84
N MET A 141 10.75 -2.27 -3.18
CA MET A 141 9.63 -1.41 -3.59
C MET A 141 9.89 -0.68 -4.91
N TYR A 142 11.15 -0.47 -5.30
CA TYR A 142 11.50 0.08 -6.62
C TYR A 142 11.45 -0.95 -7.75
N ARG A 143 11.48 -2.25 -7.44
CA ARG A 143 11.67 -3.30 -8.44
C ARG A 143 10.45 -3.53 -9.33
N ASP A 144 9.32 -3.91 -8.74
CA ASP A 144 8.09 -4.26 -9.46
C ASP A 144 6.89 -4.37 -8.49
N GLU A 145 5.67 -4.52 -9.04
CA GLU A 145 4.45 -4.71 -8.24
C GLU A 145 4.45 -6.06 -7.50
N ALA A 146 5.07 -7.09 -8.06
CA ALA A 146 5.16 -8.40 -7.42
C ALA A 146 5.90 -8.33 -6.07
N ALA A 147 6.93 -7.49 -5.98
CA ALA A 147 7.61 -7.18 -4.74
C ALA A 147 6.73 -6.43 -3.73
N HIS A 148 5.80 -5.58 -4.19
CA HIS A 148 4.82 -4.93 -3.31
C HIS A 148 3.86 -5.97 -2.72
N PHE A 149 3.42 -6.95 -3.52
CA PHE A 149 2.60 -8.07 -3.06
C PHE A 149 3.36 -8.97 -2.07
N ASP A 150 4.65 -9.25 -2.29
CA ASP A 150 5.46 -9.98 -1.31
C ASP A 150 5.52 -9.24 0.05
N ALA A 151 5.73 -7.93 0.03
CA ALA A 151 5.70 -7.11 1.24
C ALA A 151 4.33 -7.14 1.94
N LEU A 152 3.22 -7.07 1.18
CA LEU A 152 1.88 -7.26 1.72
C LEU A 152 1.73 -8.64 2.38
N ALA A 153 2.13 -9.71 1.70
CA ALA A 153 2.00 -11.08 2.21
C ALA A 153 2.81 -11.29 3.50
N ARG A 154 3.98 -10.67 3.62
CA ARG A 154 4.76 -10.65 4.87
C ARG A 154 4.05 -9.85 5.95
N PHE A 155 3.50 -8.69 5.61
CA PHE A 155 2.79 -7.82 6.55
C PHE A 155 1.51 -8.44 7.11
N LEU A 156 0.72 -9.11 6.26
CA LEU A 156 -0.48 -9.84 6.67
C LEU A 156 -0.19 -10.95 7.70
N ARG A 157 1.03 -11.52 7.66
CA ARG A 157 1.48 -12.52 8.64
C ARG A 157 2.06 -11.92 9.92
N LEU A 158 2.40 -10.62 9.90
CA LEU A 158 3.03 -9.95 11.03
C LEU A 158 2.04 -9.67 12.17
N ASP A 159 0.83 -9.20 11.83
CA ASP A 159 -0.24 -8.98 12.82
C ASP A 159 -1.18 -10.18 12.82
N PRO A 160 -1.33 -10.90 13.96
CA PRO A 160 -2.14 -12.11 14.03
C PRO A 160 -3.64 -11.86 13.79
N ARG A 161 -4.09 -10.60 13.75
CA ARG A 161 -5.48 -10.24 13.44
C ARG A 161 -5.73 -10.12 11.94
N LEU A 162 -4.74 -9.73 11.14
CA LEU A 162 -4.93 -9.38 9.73
C LEU A 162 -5.35 -10.58 8.90
N LEU A 163 -4.54 -11.64 8.88
CA LEU A 163 -4.79 -12.78 8.02
C LEU A 163 -6.09 -13.53 8.38
N PRO A 164 -6.40 -13.82 9.67
CA PRO A 164 -7.68 -14.41 10.02
C PRO A 164 -8.87 -13.51 9.67
N ALA A 165 -8.78 -12.20 9.89
CA ALA A 165 -9.85 -11.28 9.52
C ALA A 165 -10.07 -11.25 8.01
N LEU A 166 -9.00 -11.26 7.21
CA LEU A 166 -9.10 -11.27 5.76
C LEU A 166 -9.72 -12.58 5.23
N ARG A 167 -9.31 -13.72 5.78
CA ARG A 167 -9.90 -15.04 5.47
C ARG A 167 -11.38 -15.12 5.81
N ALA A 168 -11.76 -14.58 6.97
CA ALA A 168 -13.14 -14.54 7.44
C ALA A 168 -13.95 -13.37 6.87
N GLN A 169 -13.36 -12.54 6.00
CA GLN A 169 -13.99 -11.35 5.43
C GLN A 169 -14.52 -10.38 6.51
N ASN A 170 -13.85 -10.34 7.67
CA ASN A 170 -14.17 -9.45 8.77
C ASN A 170 -13.51 -8.08 8.52
N TRP A 171 -14.14 -7.30 7.63
CA TRP A 171 -13.61 -6.03 7.13
C TRP A 171 -13.37 -4.98 8.21
N SER A 172 -14.20 -4.96 9.25
CA SER A 172 -14.00 -4.08 10.41
C SER A 172 -12.72 -4.41 11.18
N THR A 173 -12.48 -5.69 11.48
CA THR A 173 -11.26 -6.11 12.18
C THR A 173 -10.03 -5.91 11.31
N PHE A 174 -10.13 -6.23 10.02
CA PHE A 174 -9.06 -6.02 9.06
C PHE A 174 -8.69 -4.53 8.95
N ALA A 175 -9.67 -3.66 8.68
CA ALA A 175 -9.43 -2.22 8.52
C ALA A 175 -8.90 -1.57 9.81
N PHE A 176 -9.34 -2.02 10.98
CA PHE A 176 -8.78 -1.57 12.25
C PHE A 176 -7.30 -1.95 12.39
N ALA A 177 -6.95 -3.21 12.10
CA ALA A 177 -5.58 -3.69 12.23
C ALA A 177 -4.65 -3.10 11.15
N TYR A 178 -5.16 -2.87 9.93
CA TYR A 178 -4.38 -2.37 8.81
C TYR A 178 -4.25 -0.84 8.78
N ASN A 179 -5.36 -0.11 8.91
CA ASN A 179 -5.38 1.36 8.81
C ASN A 179 -5.39 2.06 10.19
N GLY A 180 -5.56 1.31 11.27
CA GLY A 180 -5.57 1.82 12.64
C GLY A 180 -6.95 2.21 13.18
N PRO A 181 -7.03 2.69 14.45
CA PRO A 181 -8.30 2.93 15.15
C PRO A 181 -9.25 3.93 14.47
N ALA A 182 -8.70 4.84 13.65
CA ALA A 182 -9.47 5.86 12.96
C ALA A 182 -10.08 5.37 11.63
N TYR A 183 -9.96 4.09 11.27
CA TYR A 183 -10.35 3.55 9.96
C TYR A 183 -11.80 3.91 9.54
N ARG A 184 -12.73 3.94 10.50
CA ARG A 184 -14.14 4.28 10.25
C ARG A 184 -14.33 5.70 9.72
N LYS A 185 -13.47 6.65 10.10
CA LYS A 185 -13.55 8.03 9.59
C LYS A 185 -13.41 8.08 8.06
N ASN A 186 -12.67 7.13 7.50
CA ASN A 186 -12.45 7.00 6.06
C ASN A 186 -13.24 5.84 5.44
N ARG A 187 -14.14 5.20 6.21
CA ARG A 187 -15.02 4.10 5.78
C ARG A 187 -14.27 2.94 5.12
N TYR A 188 -13.09 2.60 5.63
CA TYR A 188 -12.23 1.58 5.02
C TYR A 188 -12.88 0.19 5.00
N ASP A 189 -13.55 -0.19 6.08
CA ASP A 189 -14.32 -1.43 6.16
C ASP A 189 -15.42 -1.52 5.11
N GLU A 190 -16.21 -0.46 4.96
CA GLU A 190 -17.29 -0.41 3.96
C GLU A 190 -16.75 -0.46 2.53
N LYS A 191 -15.64 0.25 2.26
CA LYS A 191 -14.95 0.23 0.96
C LYS A 191 -14.42 -1.16 0.62
N LEU A 192 -13.79 -1.84 1.57
CA LEU A 192 -13.27 -3.20 1.40
C LEU A 192 -14.42 -4.19 1.14
N ALA A 193 -15.50 -4.11 1.92
CA ALA A 193 -16.67 -4.96 1.76
C ALA A 193 -17.31 -4.79 0.38
N HIS A 194 -17.49 -3.54 -0.06
CA HIS A 194 -18.05 -3.22 -1.37
C HIS A 194 -17.15 -3.71 -2.51
N ALA A 195 -15.85 -3.43 -2.44
CA ALA A 195 -14.89 -3.87 -3.46
C ALA A 195 -14.88 -5.41 -3.58
N TYR A 196 -14.88 -6.12 -2.45
CA TYR A 196 -14.94 -7.58 -2.42
C TYR A 196 -16.17 -8.12 -3.16
N GLN A 197 -17.35 -7.56 -2.90
CA GLN A 197 -18.60 -7.97 -3.57
C GLN A 197 -18.52 -7.77 -5.09
N GLN A 198 -17.96 -6.64 -5.54
CA GLN A 198 -17.77 -6.37 -6.97
C GLN A 198 -16.85 -7.38 -7.65
N PHE A 199 -15.71 -7.71 -7.02
CA PHE A 199 -14.79 -8.70 -7.56
C PHE A 199 -15.39 -10.11 -7.55
N LYS A 200 -16.10 -10.50 -6.48
CA LYS A 200 -16.75 -11.81 -6.43
C LYS A 200 -17.78 -12.00 -7.56
N ALA A 201 -18.64 -11.00 -7.78
CA ALA A 201 -19.62 -11.04 -8.85
C ALA A 201 -18.98 -11.10 -10.25
N THR A 202 -17.85 -10.42 -10.44
CA THR A 202 -17.11 -10.42 -11.71
C THR A 202 -16.45 -11.77 -11.99
N THR A 203 -15.85 -12.40 -10.99
CA THR A 203 -15.27 -13.75 -11.14
C THR A 203 -16.35 -14.79 -11.44
N GLU A 204 -17.52 -14.68 -10.78
CA GLU A 204 -18.65 -15.59 -11.00
C GLU A 204 -19.23 -15.46 -12.42
N SER A 205 -19.39 -14.23 -12.93
CA SER A 205 -19.90 -14.00 -14.30
C SER A 205 -18.94 -14.50 -15.38
N LEU A 206 -17.62 -14.36 -15.17
CA LEU A 206 -16.59 -14.90 -16.06
C LEU A 206 -16.55 -16.44 -16.03
N SER A 207 -16.79 -17.06 -14.87
CA SER A 207 -16.80 -18.53 -14.72
C SER A 207 -18.09 -19.20 -15.23
N SER A 208 -19.20 -18.45 -15.34
CA SER A 208 -20.53 -18.97 -15.70
C SER A 208 -20.88 -18.84 -17.19
N GLY A 209 -20.03 -18.22 -18.02
CA GLY A 209 -20.07 -18.38 -19.48
C GLY A 209 -21.42 -18.08 -20.14
N GLY A 210 -22.02 -16.92 -19.89
CA GLY A 210 -23.08 -16.36 -20.74
C GLY A 210 -22.50 -15.31 -21.69
N ALA A 211 -22.59 -15.52 -23.00
CA ALA A 211 -22.19 -14.53 -24.00
C ALA A 211 -22.83 -13.15 -23.70
N PRO A 212 -22.10 -12.03 -23.86
CA PRO A 212 -22.67 -10.72 -23.59
C PRO A 212 -23.77 -10.41 -24.62
N GLN A 213 -25.01 -10.30 -24.16
CA GLN A 213 -26.01 -9.56 -24.93
C GLN A 213 -25.60 -8.09 -24.93
N GLN A 214 -25.52 -7.55 -26.14
CA GLN A 214 -25.18 -6.17 -26.42
C GLN A 214 -26.06 -5.19 -25.67
N GLY A 215 -25.46 -4.07 -25.26
CA GLY A 215 -26.15 -2.79 -25.18
C GLY A 215 -26.10 -2.14 -23.81
N PHE A 216 -25.11 -1.26 -23.60
CA PHE A 216 -25.39 -0.04 -22.88
C PHE A 216 -24.47 1.10 -23.36
N LYS A 217 -25.05 2.04 -24.11
CA LYS A 217 -24.52 3.38 -24.29
C LYS A 217 -24.86 4.18 -23.03
N ILE A 218 -23.91 4.96 -22.52
CA ILE A 218 -24.24 6.10 -21.65
C ILE A 218 -23.62 7.35 -22.28
N VAL A 219 -24.49 8.34 -22.38
CA VAL A 219 -24.28 9.73 -22.80
C VAL A 219 -23.46 10.49 -21.76
#